data_AF-A0A5E6N9T6-F1
#
_entry.id   AF-A0A5E6N9T6-F1
#
_cell.length_a   1.000
_cell.length_b   1.000
_cell.length_c   1.000
_cell.angle_alpha   90.00
_cell.angle_beta   90.00
_cell.angle_gamma   90.00
#
_symmetry.space_group_name_H-M   'P 1'
#
loop_
_entity.id
_entity.type
_entity.pdbx_description
1 polymer ?
#
loop_
_entity_poly.entity_id
_entity_poly.type
_entity_poly.pdbx_seq_one_letter_code
_entity_poly.pdbx_strand_id
1 'polypeptide(L)'
;MWAKPLCLFQKSKIKLKDGKEREIQHMVATSFWSADGKPISAEEFLNNLLGELPNLFKDEDELRMLWSNPQTRKTLLEKLDNAGFGKDELDTLKKLIDAEKSDLFDVLKYVFDSNFQPITRQNRAFKAKAKIWLSLNQNQQDFIEFVLDKYIEIGVEELEQDKLPDLLKSKYQTLEDAKEVLGDVNDIVPLFTDFQKYLYQSKVA
;
A
#
# COMPACT_ATOMS: atom_id res chain seq x y z
N MET A 1 13.53 -20.84 -31.08
CA MET A 1 12.89 -21.27 -29.82
C MET A 1 13.97 -21.42 -28.75
N TRP A 2 14.23 -20.39 -27.95
CA TRP A 2 14.98 -20.55 -26.70
C TRP A 2 14.00 -20.28 -25.57
N ALA A 3 13.58 -21.35 -24.88
CA ALA A 3 12.80 -21.23 -23.66
C ALA A 3 13.69 -20.58 -22.59
N LYS A 4 13.29 -19.43 -22.05
CA LYS A 4 13.88 -18.90 -20.83
C LYS A 4 13.68 -19.95 -19.73
N PRO A 5 14.71 -20.28 -18.93
CA PRO A 5 14.53 -21.21 -17.83
C PRO A 5 13.45 -20.66 -16.89
N LEU A 6 12.42 -21.47 -16.67
CA LEU A 6 11.41 -21.22 -15.65
C LEU A 6 12.15 -21.24 -14.31
N CYS A 7 12.47 -20.08 -13.76
CA CYS A 7 13.00 -19.99 -12.41
C CYS A 7 11.91 -20.56 -11.49
N LEU A 8 12.14 -21.76 -10.95
CA LEU A 8 11.20 -22.42 -10.04
C LEU A 8 11.16 -21.60 -8.75
N PHE A 9 10.17 -20.72 -8.62
CA PHE A 9 9.87 -20.05 -7.36
C PHE A 9 9.43 -21.12 -6.35
N GLN A 10 10.34 -21.51 -5.45
CA GLN A 10 10.02 -22.47 -4.40
C GLN A 10 9.38 -21.71 -3.23
N LYS A 11 8.11 -21.98 -2.95
CA LYS A 11 7.46 -21.46 -1.76
C LYS A 11 7.99 -22.21 -0.54
N SER A 12 8.36 -21.47 0.49
CA SER A 12 8.81 -22.00 1.77
C SER A 12 8.09 -21.32 2.91
N LYS A 13 8.15 -21.93 4.08
CA LYS A 13 7.56 -21.38 5.29
C LYS A 13 8.64 -21.09 6.30
N ILE A 14 8.57 -19.94 6.92
CA ILE A 14 9.40 -19.57 8.06
C ILE A 14 8.49 -19.37 9.27
N LYS A 15 9.00 -19.68 10.47
CA LYS A 15 8.27 -19.50 11.72
C LYS A 15 8.81 -18.27 12.43
N LEU A 16 7.96 -17.29 12.69
CA LEU A 16 8.35 -16.06 13.38
C LEU A 16 8.30 -16.23 14.91
N LYS A 17 8.79 -15.23 15.64
CA LYS A 17 8.79 -15.19 17.12
C LYS A 17 7.39 -15.27 17.74
N ASP A 18 6.34 -14.90 16.99
CA ASP A 18 4.93 -15.09 17.40
C ASP A 18 4.47 -16.56 17.34
N GLY A 19 5.33 -17.47 16.89
CA GLY A 19 5.06 -18.89 16.72
C GLY A 19 4.24 -19.22 15.47
N LYS A 20 3.91 -18.24 14.63
CA LYS A 20 3.12 -18.42 13.41
C LYS A 20 4.02 -18.52 12.20
N GLU A 21 3.52 -19.20 11.16
CA GLU A 21 4.24 -19.35 9.90
C GLU A 21 3.98 -18.18 8.96
N ARG A 22 4.97 -17.80 8.14
CA ARG A 22 4.80 -16.95 6.95
C ARG A 22 5.30 -17.72 5.74
N GLU A 23 4.53 -17.64 4.67
CA GLU A 23 4.92 -18.16 3.36
C GLU A 23 5.77 -17.11 2.64
N ILE A 24 6.96 -17.52 2.23
CA ILE A 24 7.89 -16.68 1.49
C ILE A 24 8.30 -17.40 0.19
N GLN A 25 8.60 -16.64 -0.85
CA GLN A 25 9.28 -17.16 -2.02
C GLN A 25 10.78 -17.27 -1.72
N HIS A 26 11.36 -18.45 -1.93
CA HIS A 26 12.81 -18.61 -1.99
C HIS A 26 13.31 -17.93 -3.27
N MET A 27 13.67 -16.65 -3.15
CA MET A 27 14.42 -15.93 -4.15
C MET A 27 15.89 -15.91 -3.71
N VAL A 28 16.79 -16.43 -4.55
CA VAL A 28 18.24 -16.50 -4.27
C VAL A 28 18.88 -15.11 -4.12
N ALA A 29 18.18 -14.02 -4.52
CA ALA A 29 18.73 -12.68 -4.64
C ALA A 29 18.15 -11.63 -3.68
N THR A 30 17.23 -11.99 -2.79
CA THR A 30 16.61 -11.01 -1.89
C THR A 30 17.46 -10.86 -0.63
N SER A 31 18.20 -9.76 -0.54
CA SER A 31 19.01 -9.40 0.64
C SER A 31 18.32 -8.30 1.43
N PHE A 32 18.35 -8.41 2.75
CA PHE A 32 17.89 -7.35 3.66
C PHE A 32 19.09 -6.79 4.39
N TRP A 33 19.00 -5.51 4.77
CA TRP A 33 19.99 -4.85 5.61
C TRP A 33 19.33 -4.41 6.91
N SER A 34 20.05 -4.53 8.02
CA SER A 34 19.67 -3.92 9.28
C SER A 34 19.90 -2.41 9.27
N ALA A 35 19.37 -1.71 10.27
CA ALA A 35 19.55 -0.26 10.43
C ALA A 35 21.03 0.16 10.57
N ASP A 36 21.92 -0.75 11.00
CA ASP A 36 23.38 -0.53 11.05
C ASP A 36 24.11 -0.97 9.77
N GLY A 37 23.38 -1.28 8.69
CA GLY A 37 23.93 -1.59 7.37
C GLY A 37 24.51 -3.00 7.23
N LYS A 38 24.17 -3.94 8.12
CA LYS A 38 24.63 -5.33 8.02
C LYS A 38 23.61 -6.18 7.27
N PRO A 39 24.05 -7.14 6.45
CA PRO A 39 23.13 -8.08 5.81
C PRO A 39 22.45 -8.95 6.88
N ILE A 40 21.14 -9.07 6.80
CA ILE A 40 20.32 -9.92 7.66
C ILE A 40 19.46 -10.88 6.83
N SER A 41 19.04 -11.98 7.45
CA SER A 41 18.15 -12.95 6.80
C SER A 41 16.72 -12.41 6.67
N ALA A 42 15.93 -13.02 5.78
CA ALA A 42 14.50 -12.73 5.66
C ALA A 42 13.72 -13.00 6.96
N GLU A 43 14.06 -14.06 7.68
CA GLU A 43 13.46 -14.38 8.98
C GLU A 43 13.80 -13.33 10.04
N GLU A 44 15.07 -12.89 10.09
CA GLU A 44 15.50 -11.84 11.00
C GLU A 44 14.82 -10.52 10.69
N PHE A 45 14.77 -10.12 9.42
CA PHE A 45 14.05 -8.92 8.98
C PHE A 45 12.57 -8.95 9.40
N LEU A 46 11.87 -10.05 9.13
CA LEU A 46 10.45 -10.20 9.49
C LEU A 46 10.23 -10.20 11.00
N ASN A 47 11.14 -10.81 11.77
CA ASN A 47 11.08 -10.78 13.22
C ASN A 47 11.34 -9.37 13.80
N ASN A 48 12.25 -8.62 13.20
CA ASN A 48 12.54 -7.24 13.60
C ASN A 48 11.34 -6.34 13.29
N LEU A 49 10.80 -6.43 12.06
CA LEU A 49 9.60 -5.69 11.67
C LEU A 49 8.43 -6.02 12.60
N LEU A 50 8.13 -7.30 12.79
CA LEU A 50 7.05 -7.75 13.68
C LEU A 50 7.22 -7.24 15.11
N GLY A 51 8.46 -7.18 15.61
CA GLY A 51 8.77 -6.63 16.93
C GLY A 51 8.58 -5.12 17.04
N GLU A 52 8.71 -4.39 15.93
CA GLU A 52 8.57 -2.93 15.89
C GLU A 52 7.12 -2.47 15.67
N LEU A 53 6.30 -3.24 14.95
CA LEU A 53 4.91 -2.85 14.65
C LEU A 53 4.09 -2.38 15.87
N PRO A 54 4.18 -3.01 17.07
CA PRO A 54 3.47 -2.55 18.26
C PRO A 54 3.82 -1.12 18.73
N ASN A 55 4.99 -0.58 18.35
CA ASN A 55 5.38 0.80 18.63
C ASN A 55 4.75 1.80 17.64
N LEU A 56 4.25 1.30 16.51
CA LEU A 56 3.69 2.09 15.42
C LEU A 56 2.15 2.11 15.45
N PHE A 57 1.54 0.96 15.74
CA PHE A 57 0.11 0.77 15.91
C PHE A 57 -0.18 -0.49 16.75
N LYS A 58 -1.32 -0.51 17.45
CA LYS A 58 -1.71 -1.56 18.41
C LYS A 58 -2.33 -2.78 17.73
N ASP A 59 -3.13 -2.55 16.71
CA ASP A 59 -3.94 -3.57 16.04
C ASP A 59 -4.28 -3.18 14.60
N GLU A 60 -5.02 -4.05 13.91
CA GLU A 60 -5.46 -3.82 12.53
C GLU A 60 -6.36 -2.58 12.40
N ASP A 61 -7.17 -2.27 13.40
CA ASP A 61 -8.10 -1.15 13.32
C ASP A 61 -7.37 0.19 13.45
N GLU A 62 -6.36 0.28 14.33
CA GLU A 62 -5.47 1.45 14.40
C GLU A 62 -4.63 1.57 13.13
N LEU A 63 -4.09 0.46 12.59
CA LEU A 63 -3.42 0.48 11.28
C LEU A 63 -4.37 1.02 10.20
N ARG A 64 -5.60 0.51 10.12
CA ARG A 64 -6.58 0.97 9.12
C ARG A 64 -6.91 2.44 9.28
N MET A 65 -7.08 2.92 10.51
CA MET A 65 -7.36 4.33 10.79
C MET A 65 -6.21 5.22 10.30
N LEU A 66 -4.97 4.88 10.66
CA LEU A 66 -3.78 5.61 10.24
C LEU A 66 -3.57 5.56 8.72
N TRP A 67 -3.80 4.40 8.10
CA TRP A 67 -3.51 4.20 6.68
C TRP A 67 -4.57 4.84 5.76
N SER A 68 -5.82 4.92 6.22
CA SER A 68 -6.95 5.41 5.42
C SER A 68 -6.92 6.91 5.14
N ASN A 69 -6.19 7.69 5.96
CA ASN A 69 -6.00 9.11 5.75
C ASN A 69 -4.57 9.37 5.23
N PRO A 70 -4.39 10.13 4.14
CA PRO A 70 -3.08 10.33 3.51
C PRO A 70 -2.06 10.99 4.44
N GLN A 71 -2.49 11.90 5.31
CA GLN A 71 -1.59 12.59 6.23
C GLN A 71 -1.06 11.65 7.32
N THR A 72 -1.94 10.88 7.96
CA THR A 72 -1.52 9.92 8.99
C THR A 72 -0.74 8.75 8.40
N ARG A 73 -1.05 8.35 7.16
CA ARG A 73 -0.30 7.35 6.40
C ARG A 73 1.13 7.81 6.13
N LYS A 74 1.30 9.06 5.71
CA LYS A 74 2.63 9.67 5.52
C LYS A 74 3.46 9.63 6.81
N THR A 75 2.86 10.06 7.93
CA THR A 75 3.53 9.98 9.25
C THR A 75 3.87 8.54 9.66
N LEU A 76 3.03 7.56 9.34
CA LEU A 76 3.32 6.16 9.62
C LEU A 76 4.48 5.63 8.77
N LEU A 77 4.53 5.99 7.49
CA LEU A 77 5.65 5.64 6.60
C LEU A 77 6.97 6.26 7.07
N GLU A 78 6.95 7.53 7.51
CA GLU A 78 8.13 8.18 8.10
C GLU A 78 8.60 7.48 9.37
N LYS A 79 7.68 7.01 10.22
CA LYS A 79 8.06 6.24 11.43
C LYS A 79 8.65 4.87 11.08
N LEU A 80 8.11 4.19 10.08
CA LEU A 80 8.69 2.93 9.56
C LEU A 80 10.11 3.15 9.05
N ASP A 81 10.32 4.19 8.25
CA ASP A 81 11.62 4.56 7.70
C ASP A 81 12.64 4.87 8.81
N ASN A 82 12.25 5.70 9.80
CA ASN A 82 13.08 6.00 10.96
C ASN A 82 13.44 4.76 11.81
N ALA A 83 12.61 3.71 11.77
CA ALA A 83 12.87 2.44 12.44
C ALA A 83 13.71 1.46 11.58
N GLY A 84 14.16 1.88 10.40
CA GLY A 84 14.97 1.06 9.48
C GLY A 84 14.14 0.21 8.50
N PHE A 85 12.86 0.53 8.32
CA PHE A 85 11.96 -0.13 7.36
C PHE A 85 11.53 0.87 6.29
N GLY A 86 12.50 1.35 5.51
CA GLY A 86 12.29 2.29 4.44
C GLY A 86 11.59 1.69 3.23
N LYS A 87 11.42 2.51 2.19
CA LYS A 87 10.73 2.10 0.95
C LYS A 87 11.39 0.88 0.31
N ASP A 88 12.71 0.87 0.21
CA ASP A 88 13.46 -0.19 -0.46
C ASP A 88 13.35 -1.53 0.29
N GLU A 89 13.40 -1.49 1.62
CA GLU A 89 13.20 -2.67 2.48
C GLU A 89 11.79 -3.23 2.35
N LEU A 90 10.78 -2.36 2.34
CA LEU A 90 9.37 -2.76 2.22
C LEU A 90 9.02 -3.25 0.80
N ASP A 91 9.65 -2.71 -0.24
CA ASP A 91 9.53 -3.22 -1.61
C ASP A 91 10.26 -4.56 -1.78
N THR A 92 11.37 -4.76 -1.08
CA THR A 92 12.06 -6.05 -0.97
C THR A 92 11.19 -7.09 -0.26
N LEU A 93 10.47 -6.69 0.80
CA LEU A 93 9.49 -7.54 1.47
C LEU A 93 8.33 -7.92 0.53
N LYS A 94 7.78 -6.99 -0.25
CA LYS A 94 6.73 -7.29 -1.24
C LYS A 94 7.16 -8.41 -2.20
N LYS A 95 8.39 -8.37 -2.70
CA LYS A 95 8.96 -9.42 -3.56
C LYS A 95 9.05 -10.75 -2.83
N LEU A 96 9.57 -10.72 -1.60
CA LEU A 96 9.74 -11.90 -0.76
C LEU A 96 8.42 -12.66 -0.56
N ILE A 97 7.29 -11.96 -0.41
CA ILE A 97 5.98 -12.57 -0.14
C ILE A 97 5.04 -12.60 -1.37
N ASP A 98 5.56 -12.38 -2.59
CA ASP A 98 4.77 -12.36 -3.83
C ASP A 98 3.61 -11.34 -3.84
N ALA A 99 3.84 -10.17 -3.24
CA ALA A 99 2.85 -9.12 -3.02
C ALA A 99 3.25 -7.78 -3.69
N GLU A 100 4.05 -7.81 -4.76
CA GLU A 100 4.46 -6.59 -5.50
C GLU A 100 3.26 -5.78 -6.04
N LYS A 101 2.16 -6.47 -6.35
CA LYS A 101 0.92 -5.84 -6.82
C LYS A 101 -0.03 -5.46 -5.69
N SER A 102 0.35 -5.62 -4.43
CA SER A 102 -0.47 -5.33 -3.25
C SER A 102 -0.16 -3.96 -2.67
N ASP A 103 -1.12 -3.43 -1.90
CA ASP A 103 -0.86 -2.23 -1.11
C ASP A 103 0.06 -2.57 0.07
N LEU A 104 0.90 -1.62 0.49
CA LEU A 104 1.75 -1.82 1.66
C LEU A 104 0.93 -2.03 2.95
N PHE A 105 -0.31 -1.52 3.03
CA PHE A 105 -1.27 -1.91 4.06
C PHE A 105 -1.42 -3.43 4.18
N ASP A 106 -1.58 -4.12 3.06
CA ASP A 106 -1.80 -5.57 3.04
C ASP A 106 -0.54 -6.32 3.48
N VAL A 107 0.63 -5.81 3.09
CA VAL A 107 1.93 -6.37 3.44
C VAL A 107 2.16 -6.23 4.94
N LEU A 108 1.92 -5.05 5.52
CA LEU A 108 2.02 -4.84 6.96
C LEU A 108 1.05 -5.73 7.72
N LYS A 109 -0.21 -5.82 7.26
CA LYS A 109 -1.20 -6.74 7.83
C LYS A 109 -0.74 -8.18 7.79
N TYR A 110 -0.20 -8.64 6.66
CA TYR A 110 0.34 -9.99 6.52
C TYR A 110 1.46 -10.30 7.54
N VAL A 111 2.28 -9.31 7.89
CA VAL A 111 3.37 -9.49 8.85
C VAL A 111 2.85 -9.82 10.25
N PHE A 112 1.79 -9.18 10.77
CA PHE A 112 1.28 -9.48 12.12
C PHE A 112 0.05 -10.43 12.16
N ASP A 113 -0.64 -10.61 11.03
CA ASP A 113 -1.74 -11.58 10.87
C ASP A 113 -1.40 -12.63 9.82
N SER A 114 -0.89 -13.79 10.26
CA SER A 114 -0.53 -14.93 9.40
C SER A 114 -1.70 -15.51 8.58
N ASN A 115 -2.93 -15.27 9.00
CA ASN A 115 -4.12 -15.80 8.32
C ASN A 115 -4.60 -14.88 7.20
N PHE A 116 -4.04 -13.69 7.12
CA PHE A 116 -4.34 -12.74 6.07
C PHE A 116 -3.59 -13.09 4.77
N GLN A 117 -4.21 -12.81 3.63
CA GLN A 117 -3.58 -12.93 2.32
C GLN A 117 -3.68 -11.58 1.62
N PRO A 118 -2.56 -10.98 1.19
CA PRO A 118 -2.57 -9.71 0.48
C PRO A 118 -3.47 -9.75 -0.76
N ILE A 119 -4.21 -8.67 -1.01
CA ILE A 119 -4.97 -8.49 -2.24
C ILE A 119 -4.24 -7.53 -3.17
N THR A 120 -4.52 -7.60 -4.47
CA THR A 120 -3.94 -6.65 -5.41
C THR A 120 -4.55 -5.26 -5.24
N ARG A 121 -3.79 -4.22 -5.60
CA ARG A 121 -4.27 -2.83 -5.69
C ARG A 121 -5.49 -2.71 -6.61
N GLN A 122 -5.52 -3.48 -7.70
CA GLN A 122 -6.68 -3.58 -8.59
C GLN A 122 -7.93 -4.12 -7.88
N ASN A 123 -7.82 -5.22 -7.14
CA ASN A 123 -8.94 -5.76 -6.36
C ASN A 123 -9.39 -4.78 -5.27
N ARG A 124 -8.45 -4.06 -4.65
CA ARG A 124 -8.75 -3.03 -3.66
C ARG A 124 -9.53 -1.87 -4.27
N ALA A 125 -9.03 -1.31 -5.38
CA ALA A 125 -9.67 -0.23 -6.11
C ALA A 125 -11.08 -0.62 -6.57
N PHE A 126 -11.24 -1.83 -7.13
CA PHE A 126 -12.56 -2.34 -7.54
C PHE A 126 -13.56 -2.38 -6.37
N LYS A 127 -13.14 -2.88 -5.20
CA LYS A 127 -13.98 -2.89 -4.00
C LYS A 127 -14.32 -1.49 -3.49
N ALA A 128 -13.42 -0.53 -3.62
CA ALA A 128 -13.66 0.86 -3.22
C ALA A 128 -14.66 1.55 -4.15
N LYS A 129 -14.50 1.40 -5.47
CA LYS A 129 -15.43 1.94 -6.49
C LYS A 129 -16.87 1.54 -6.18
N ALA A 130 -17.10 0.25 -5.90
CA ALA A 130 -18.42 -0.29 -5.58
C ALA A 130 -19.11 0.35 -4.35
N LYS A 131 -18.34 0.97 -3.43
CA LYS A 131 -18.88 1.62 -2.22
C LYS A 131 -19.22 3.09 -2.43
N ILE A 132 -18.44 3.79 -3.24
CA ILE A 132 -18.52 5.25 -3.35
C ILE A 132 -19.22 5.75 -4.61
N TRP A 133 -19.30 4.95 -5.69
CA TRP A 133 -19.80 5.42 -7.00
C TRP A 133 -21.17 6.10 -6.94
N LEU A 134 -22.11 5.56 -6.17
CA LEU A 134 -23.47 6.12 -6.04
C LEU A 134 -23.52 7.50 -5.37
N SER A 135 -22.45 7.89 -4.66
CA SER A 135 -22.34 9.20 -4.01
C SER A 135 -21.63 10.25 -4.85
N LEU A 136 -21.12 9.88 -6.03
CA LEU A 136 -20.34 10.74 -6.90
C LEU A 136 -21.10 11.05 -8.20
N ASN A 137 -20.95 12.28 -8.69
CA ASN A 137 -21.37 12.64 -10.05
C ASN A 137 -20.38 12.09 -11.10
N GLN A 138 -20.73 12.17 -12.39
CA GLN A 138 -19.90 11.60 -13.47
C GLN A 138 -18.47 12.19 -13.49
N ASN A 139 -18.32 13.51 -13.39
CA ASN A 139 -17.01 14.16 -13.41
C ASN A 139 -16.14 13.69 -12.22
N GLN A 140 -16.74 13.54 -11.04
CA GLN A 140 -16.08 13.04 -9.85
C GLN A 140 -15.70 11.56 -10.00
N GLN A 141 -16.58 10.72 -10.56
CA GLN A 141 -16.26 9.32 -10.86
C GLN A 141 -15.07 9.22 -11.81
N ASP A 142 -15.06 10.01 -12.89
CA ASP A 142 -13.98 10.01 -13.88
C ASP A 142 -12.63 10.47 -13.28
N PHE A 143 -12.66 11.42 -12.34
CA PHE A 143 -11.47 11.84 -11.61
C PHE A 143 -10.97 10.76 -10.66
N ILE A 144 -11.85 10.19 -9.83
CA ILE A 144 -11.48 9.13 -8.88
C ILE A 144 -11.01 7.88 -9.63
N GLU A 145 -11.61 7.54 -10.77
CA GLU A 145 -11.16 6.45 -11.63
C GLU A 145 -9.73 6.67 -12.11
N PHE A 146 -9.41 7.87 -12.61
CA PHE A 146 -8.05 8.23 -13.02
C PHE A 146 -7.05 8.10 -11.86
N VAL A 147 -7.39 8.59 -10.66
CA VAL A 147 -6.54 8.45 -9.48
C VAL A 147 -6.33 6.99 -9.10
N LEU A 148 -7.38 6.18 -9.14
CA LEU A 148 -7.31 4.75 -8.85
C LEU A 148 -6.45 4.00 -9.86
N ASP A 149 -6.48 4.37 -11.14
CA ASP A 149 -5.63 3.78 -12.17
C ASP A 149 -4.14 4.08 -11.90
N LYS A 150 -3.82 5.32 -11.50
CA LYS A 150 -2.46 5.69 -11.09
C LYS A 150 -2.00 4.94 -9.84
N TYR A 151 -2.88 4.79 -8.86
CA TYR A 151 -2.64 3.97 -7.68
C TYR A 151 -2.39 2.49 -8.03
N ILE A 152 -3.14 1.91 -8.97
CA ILE A 152 -2.94 0.53 -9.41
C ILE A 152 -1.58 0.37 -10.10
N GLU A 153 -1.24 1.31 -10.99
CA GLU A 153 -0.02 1.30 -11.80
C GLU A 153 1.23 1.52 -10.95
N ILE A 154 1.26 2.61 -10.19
CA ILE A 154 2.47 3.11 -9.52
C ILE A 154 2.45 2.65 -8.07
N GLY A 155 1.47 3.10 -7.28
CA GLY A 155 1.32 2.69 -5.90
C GLY A 155 0.67 3.71 -5.00
N VAL A 156 0.80 3.45 -3.71
CA VAL A 156 0.13 4.20 -2.64
C VAL A 156 0.66 5.63 -2.52
N GLU A 157 1.87 5.91 -3.03
CA GLU A 157 2.42 7.26 -3.13
C GLU A 157 1.56 8.20 -3.98
N GLU A 158 0.86 7.70 -5.01
CA GLU A 158 -0.05 8.51 -5.84
C GLU A 158 -1.28 9.00 -5.07
N LEU A 159 -1.53 8.44 -3.88
CA LEU A 159 -2.61 8.84 -3.00
C LEU A 159 -2.16 9.85 -1.94
N GLU A 160 -0.93 10.34 -1.98
CA GLU A 160 -0.48 11.42 -1.09
C GLU A 160 -1.12 12.76 -1.49
N GLN A 161 -1.41 13.61 -0.50
CA GLN A 161 -2.13 14.86 -0.74
C GLN A 161 -1.31 15.85 -1.59
N ASP A 162 0.02 15.79 -1.52
CA ASP A 162 0.92 16.61 -2.32
C ASP A 162 0.95 16.20 -3.80
N LYS A 163 0.44 15.01 -4.17
CA LYS A 163 0.27 14.58 -5.56
C LYS A 163 -0.94 15.20 -6.25
N LEU A 164 -1.92 15.69 -5.48
CA LEU A 164 -3.18 16.20 -6.03
C LEU A 164 -2.98 17.26 -7.13
N PRO A 165 -2.13 18.29 -6.98
CA PRO A 165 -1.91 19.27 -8.05
C PRO A 165 -1.40 18.66 -9.35
N ASP A 166 -0.51 17.68 -9.27
CA ASP A 166 0.08 17.03 -10.45
C ASP A 166 -0.91 16.09 -11.12
N LEU A 167 -1.72 15.37 -10.33
CA LEU A 167 -2.81 14.53 -10.84
C LEU A 167 -3.86 15.36 -11.58
N LEU A 168 -4.24 16.52 -11.03
CA LEU A 168 -5.20 17.43 -11.67
C LEU A 168 -4.64 17.96 -12.99
N LYS A 169 -3.40 18.45 -13.02
CA LYS A 169 -2.75 18.91 -14.27
C LYS A 169 -2.58 17.78 -15.28
N SER A 170 -2.25 16.57 -14.84
CA SER A 170 -2.09 15.42 -15.73
C SER A 170 -3.41 15.01 -16.39
N LYS A 171 -4.55 15.18 -15.73
CA LYS A 171 -5.87 14.83 -16.28
C LYS A 171 -6.53 15.98 -17.05
N TYR A 172 -6.40 17.21 -16.56
CA TYR A 172 -7.15 18.39 -17.04
C TYR A 172 -6.28 19.48 -17.68
N GLN A 173 -4.96 19.26 -17.85
CA GLN A 173 -3.97 20.22 -18.35
C GLN A 173 -3.59 21.32 -17.35
N THR A 174 -4.56 22.05 -16.78
CA THR A 174 -4.32 23.09 -15.77
C THR A 174 -5.17 22.88 -14.51
N LEU A 175 -4.87 23.64 -13.45
CA LEU A 175 -5.68 23.62 -12.22
C LEU A 175 -7.02 24.35 -12.43
N GLU A 176 -7.02 25.38 -13.25
CA GLU A 176 -8.21 26.14 -13.63
C GLU A 176 -9.20 25.25 -14.39
N ASP A 177 -8.74 24.50 -15.39
CA ASP A 177 -9.57 23.55 -16.15
C ASP A 177 -10.16 22.46 -15.24
N ALA A 178 -9.37 21.98 -14.27
CA ALA A 178 -9.86 21.02 -13.29
C ALA A 178 -10.99 21.59 -12.42
N LYS A 179 -10.90 22.88 -12.04
CA LYS A 179 -11.93 23.55 -11.23
C LYS A 179 -13.22 23.76 -12.01
N GLU A 180 -13.15 24.05 -13.30
CA GLU A 180 -14.34 24.17 -14.16
C GLU A 180 -15.13 22.85 -14.21
N VAL A 181 -14.43 21.71 -14.12
CA VAL A 181 -15.05 20.38 -14.22
C VAL A 181 -15.49 19.81 -12.85
N LEU A 182 -14.66 20.00 -11.81
CA LEU A 182 -14.82 19.35 -10.51
C LEU A 182 -15.37 20.24 -9.39
N GLY A 183 -15.38 21.56 -9.57
CA GLY A 183 -15.73 22.54 -8.54
C GLY A 183 -14.51 23.24 -7.94
N ASP A 184 -14.68 23.90 -6.79
CA ASP A 184 -13.58 24.65 -6.18
C ASP A 184 -12.57 23.69 -5.51
N VAL A 185 -11.40 24.19 -5.16
CA VAL A 185 -10.38 23.49 -4.34
C VAL A 185 -11.01 22.94 -3.05
N ASN A 186 -11.93 23.70 -2.45
CA ASN A 186 -12.64 23.28 -1.24
C ASN A 186 -13.52 22.03 -1.44
N ASP A 187 -13.87 21.68 -2.68
CA ASP A 187 -14.60 20.47 -3.03
C ASP A 187 -13.65 19.34 -3.45
N ILE A 188 -12.59 19.69 -4.20
CA ILE A 188 -11.64 18.73 -4.79
C ILE A 188 -10.77 18.06 -3.71
N VAL A 189 -10.29 18.82 -2.71
CA VAL A 189 -9.43 18.27 -1.65
C VAL A 189 -10.17 17.24 -0.80
N PRO A 190 -11.39 17.51 -0.29
CA PRO A 190 -12.20 16.49 0.38
C PRO A 190 -12.52 15.32 -0.54
N LEU A 191 -12.89 15.55 -1.80
CA LEU A 191 -13.15 14.46 -2.77
C LEU A 191 -11.96 13.50 -2.86
N PHE A 192 -10.74 14.04 -3.02
CA PHE A 192 -9.51 13.27 -3.12
C PHE A 192 -9.10 12.58 -1.80
N THR A 193 -9.39 13.19 -0.66
CA THR A 193 -8.98 12.67 0.65
C THR A 193 -9.98 11.63 1.16
N ASP A 194 -11.27 11.94 1.10
CA ASP A 194 -12.33 11.16 1.72
C ASP A 194 -12.62 9.85 0.99
N PHE A 195 -12.39 9.78 -0.32
CA PHE A 195 -12.60 8.53 -1.05
C PHE A 195 -11.64 7.43 -0.58
N GLN A 196 -10.45 7.80 -0.09
CA GLN A 196 -9.39 6.85 0.21
C GLN A 196 -9.76 5.90 1.35
N LYS A 197 -10.58 6.34 2.32
CA LYS A 197 -11.07 5.45 3.39
C LYS A 197 -11.79 4.21 2.83
N TYR A 198 -12.46 4.32 1.69
CA TYR A 198 -13.19 3.20 1.07
C TYR A 198 -12.26 2.13 0.51
N LEU A 199 -10.98 2.46 0.24
CA LEU A 199 -9.94 1.49 -0.11
C LEU A 199 -9.69 0.51 1.01
N TYR A 200 -9.79 0.93 2.28
CA TYR A 200 -9.43 0.11 3.43
C TYR A 200 -10.59 -0.27 4.33
N GLN A 201 -11.77 0.31 4.15
CA GLN A 201 -12.95 -0.05 4.93
C GLN A 201 -13.25 -1.55 4.79
N SER A 202 -13.34 -2.28 5.90
CA SER A 202 -13.87 -3.64 5.91
C SER A 202 -15.36 -3.62 5.52
N LYS A 203 -15.92 -4.76 5.09
CA LYS A 203 -17.38 -4.87 5.10
C LYS A 203 -17.80 -4.67 6.56
N VAL A 204 -18.62 -3.66 6.82
CA VAL A 204 -19.40 -3.63 8.05
C VAL A 204 -20.20 -4.93 8.04
N ALA A 205 -19.99 -5.76 9.05
CA ALA A 205 -20.81 -6.95 9.27
C ALA A 205 -22.26 -6.54 9.54
#